data_AF-A0A1D1V463-F1
#
_entry.id   AF-A0A1D1V463-F1
#
_cell.length_a   1.000
_cell.length_b   1.000
_cell.length_c   1.000
_cell.angle_alpha   90.00
_cell.angle_beta   90.00
_cell.angle_gamma   90.00
#
_symmetry.space_group_name_H-M   'P 1'
#
loop_
_entity.id
_entity.type
_entity.pdbx_description
1 polymer ?
#
loop_
_entity_poly.entity_id
_entity_poly.type
_entity_poly.pdbx_seq_one_letter_code
_entity_poly.pdbx_strand_id
1 'polypeptide(L)'
;MNCIKVALFVAACLVGGGLGGGNRGMSRNQDAYAEKMDMTLDALNFLLGVEHLASAFYVQAVNNFTADDFKAAGLAQRDYDQFVGVRNNEVDHRDTLISVIKSLGGKPNPPCKYTFPVTDVASVLKVSRTLENADKPAYLGALRDIKSVELRTSVQGALSGDSAHAAFFAYLTGKAPAPGPVDGPLTQRHIATLAQDFIVSCPYPAPKPFPKLTLSPQSGPVGTVVATTCAQDVDTNGVMCAIISGNQGTLMQRPGQAKDGSGAATCTIPPGVKGILFIAWVRGRDVLNVGVDDSSTVCGPNYFLLSALGDAVPGV
;
A
#
# COMPACT_ATOMS: atom_id res chain seq x y z
N MET A 1 1.56 -32.24 6.54
CA MET A 1 1.92 -32.02 5.12
C MET A 1 2.94 -30.90 5.07
N ASN A 2 4.10 -31.18 4.49
CA ASN A 2 5.28 -30.31 4.49
C ASN A 2 5.01 -29.05 3.66
N CYS A 3 4.90 -27.89 4.32
CA CYS A 3 5.02 -26.62 3.61
C CYS A 3 6.44 -26.51 3.05
N ILE A 4 6.50 -26.36 1.73
CA ILE A 4 7.67 -25.97 0.97
C ILE A 4 8.21 -24.71 1.61
N LYS A 5 9.29 -24.84 2.39
CA LYS A 5 10.17 -23.71 2.68
C LYS A 5 10.65 -23.23 1.32
N VAL A 6 10.10 -22.13 0.82
CA VAL A 6 10.61 -21.45 -0.36
C VAL A 6 12.05 -21.07 -0.01
N ALA A 7 12.98 -21.91 -0.46
CA ALA A 7 14.39 -21.68 -0.34
C ALA A 7 14.71 -20.50 -1.26
N LEU A 8 14.65 -19.29 -0.70
CA LEU A 8 15.20 -18.12 -1.33
C LEU A 8 16.71 -18.36 -1.44
N PHE A 9 17.17 -18.70 -2.64
CA PHE A 9 18.58 -18.69 -3.00
C PHE A 9 19.06 -17.23 -3.02
N VAL A 10 19.25 -16.64 -1.84
CA VAL A 10 20.15 -15.49 -1.70
C VAL A 10 21.53 -16.10 -1.50
N ALA A 11 22.23 -16.33 -2.62
CA ALA A 11 23.65 -16.60 -2.57
C ALA A 11 24.31 -15.37 -1.94
N ALA A 12 24.69 -15.49 -0.68
CA ALA A 12 25.56 -14.54 0.00
C ALA A 12 26.93 -14.56 -0.69
N CYS A 13 27.10 -13.75 -1.73
CA CYS A 13 28.43 -13.41 -2.20
C CYS A 13 29.05 -12.44 -1.19
N LEU A 14 29.67 -13.02 -0.16
CA LEU A 14 30.66 -12.35 0.68
C LEU A 14 31.73 -11.74 -0.22
N VAL A 15 31.88 -10.42 -0.16
CA VAL A 15 32.99 -9.70 -0.80
C VAL A 15 34.28 -10.12 -0.10
N GLY A 16 35.03 -11.03 -0.72
CA GLY A 16 36.44 -11.23 -0.45
C GLY A 16 37.26 -10.22 -1.26
N GLY A 17 38.17 -9.50 -0.61
CA GLY A 17 39.15 -8.68 -1.33
C GLY A 17 39.98 -7.73 -0.49
N GLY A 18 41.19 -8.18 -0.13
CA GLY A 18 42.42 -7.39 -0.32
C GLY A 18 42.84 -6.41 0.78
N LEU A 19 43.86 -6.80 1.53
CA LEU A 19 44.76 -5.90 2.27
C LEU A 19 45.56 -5.02 1.28
N GLY A 20 45.61 -3.71 1.55
CA GLY A 20 46.75 -2.86 1.17
C GLY A 20 46.48 -1.63 0.29
N GLY A 21 46.50 -0.43 0.91
CA GLY A 21 47.02 0.81 0.30
C GLY A 21 46.04 1.94 -0.05
N GLY A 22 46.11 3.06 0.69
CA GLY A 22 45.83 4.43 0.19
C GLY A 22 44.40 4.99 0.25
N ASN A 23 43.88 5.30 1.46
CA ASN A 23 42.48 5.68 1.72
C ASN A 23 42.12 7.17 1.48
N ARG A 24 41.68 7.52 0.26
CA ARG A 24 40.64 8.56 0.05
C ARG A 24 39.58 8.19 -0.98
N GLY A 25 39.93 7.37 -1.99
CA GLY A 25 38.97 6.83 -2.97
C GLY A 25 38.20 5.60 -2.46
N MET A 26 38.81 4.82 -1.57
CA MET A 26 38.24 3.58 -1.03
C MET A 26 37.16 3.84 0.05
N SER A 27 37.31 4.89 0.87
CA SER A 27 36.28 5.27 1.86
C SER A 27 35.00 5.75 1.19
N ARG A 28 35.09 6.62 0.17
CA ARG A 28 33.90 7.12 -0.55
C ARG A 28 33.04 6.01 -1.17
N ASN A 29 33.67 4.95 -1.69
CA ASN A 29 32.94 3.81 -2.22
C ASN A 29 32.30 3.00 -1.11
N GLN A 30 33.01 2.77 0.01
CA GLN A 30 32.49 2.03 1.16
C GLN A 30 31.33 2.78 1.86
N ASP A 31 31.43 4.10 1.97
CA ASP A 31 30.38 4.97 2.51
C ASP A 31 29.13 4.93 1.61
N ALA A 32 29.31 4.97 0.28
CA ALA A 32 28.20 4.83 -0.67
C ALA A 32 27.59 3.42 -0.69
N TYR A 33 28.36 2.36 -0.40
CA TYR A 33 27.81 1.01 -0.23
C TYR A 33 27.02 0.89 1.07
N ALA A 34 27.52 1.45 2.17
CA ALA A 34 26.81 1.49 3.44
C ALA A 34 25.49 2.25 3.32
N GLU A 35 25.50 3.45 2.72
CA GLU A 35 24.29 4.25 2.48
C GLU A 35 23.22 3.48 1.67
N LYS A 36 23.63 2.78 0.60
CA LYS A 36 22.70 1.95 -0.20
C LYS A 36 22.15 0.77 0.58
N MET A 37 22.95 0.17 1.46
CA MET A 37 22.51 -0.91 2.33
C MET A 37 21.53 -0.42 3.38
N ASP A 38 21.78 0.75 3.98
CA ASP A 38 20.87 1.39 4.93
C ASP A 38 19.53 1.69 4.27
N MET A 39 19.52 2.31 3.08
CA MET A 39 18.29 2.52 2.29
C MET A 39 17.54 1.23 1.98
N THR A 40 18.26 0.15 1.65
CA THR A 40 17.64 -1.16 1.37
C THR A 40 17.02 -1.75 2.64
N LEU A 41 17.72 -1.69 3.78
CA LEU A 41 17.22 -2.18 5.06
C LEU A 41 16.01 -1.37 5.55
N ASP A 42 15.99 -0.07 5.31
CA ASP A 42 14.85 0.80 5.62
C ASP A 42 13.63 0.44 4.76
N ALA A 43 13.82 0.22 3.46
CA ALA A 43 12.75 -0.21 2.56
C ALA A 43 12.18 -1.58 2.94
N LEU A 44 13.04 -2.54 3.29
CA LEU A 44 12.60 -3.86 3.74
C LEU A 44 11.90 -3.82 5.10
N ASN A 45 12.37 -3.00 6.04
CA ASN A 45 11.71 -2.81 7.33
C ASN A 45 10.37 -2.07 7.20
N PHE A 46 10.25 -1.18 6.21
CA PHE A 46 8.99 -0.56 5.86
C PHE A 46 7.98 -1.61 5.34
N LEU A 47 8.38 -2.44 4.37
CA LEU A 47 7.53 -3.55 3.89
C LEU A 47 7.20 -4.53 5.01
N LEU A 48 8.13 -4.81 5.93
CA LEU A 48 7.84 -5.65 7.09
C LEU A 48 6.76 -5.02 7.99
N GLY A 49 6.70 -3.70 8.11
CA GLY A 49 5.63 -3.01 8.82
C GLY A 49 4.27 -3.18 8.15
N VAL A 50 4.23 -3.19 6.80
CA VAL A 50 3.04 -3.48 5.99
C VAL A 50 2.59 -4.92 6.26
N GLU A 51 3.50 -5.89 6.17
CA GLU A 51 3.20 -7.31 6.40
C GLU A 51 2.79 -7.65 7.83
N HIS A 52 3.35 -6.95 8.83
CA HIS A 52 2.89 -7.10 10.21
C HIS A 52 1.43 -6.65 10.36
N LEU A 53 1.03 -5.57 9.69
CA LEU A 53 -0.35 -5.08 9.70
C LEU A 53 -1.30 -6.07 9.02
N ALA A 54 -0.98 -6.48 7.78
CA ALA A 54 -1.81 -7.40 6.99
C ALA A 54 -1.92 -8.77 7.67
N SER A 55 -0.81 -9.38 8.08
CA SER A 55 -0.84 -10.67 8.76
C SER A 55 -1.56 -10.62 10.11
N ALA A 56 -1.44 -9.53 10.88
CA ALA A 56 -2.20 -9.37 12.13
C ALA A 56 -3.71 -9.29 11.87
N PHE A 57 -4.12 -8.55 10.83
CA PHE A 57 -5.51 -8.46 10.41
C PHE A 57 -6.08 -9.85 10.07
N TYR A 58 -5.44 -10.57 9.15
CA TYR A 58 -5.98 -11.86 8.70
C TYR A 58 -5.95 -12.94 9.78
N VAL A 59 -4.92 -12.97 10.63
CA VAL A 59 -4.89 -13.88 11.78
C VAL A 59 -6.04 -13.57 12.73
N GLN A 60 -6.30 -12.30 13.04
CA GLN A 60 -7.43 -11.92 13.88
C GLN A 60 -8.77 -12.27 13.22
N ALA A 61 -8.93 -12.01 11.92
CA ALA A 61 -10.15 -12.28 11.20
C ALA A 61 -10.47 -13.78 11.16
N VAL A 62 -9.50 -14.65 10.86
CA VAL A 62 -9.71 -16.11 10.87
C VAL A 62 -10.00 -16.65 12.28
N ASN A 63 -9.51 -15.98 13.33
CA ASN A 63 -9.84 -16.36 14.71
C ASN A 63 -11.26 -15.93 15.13
N ASN A 64 -11.80 -14.87 14.52
CA ASN A 64 -13.07 -14.27 14.90
C ASN A 64 -14.24 -14.65 13.98
N PHE A 65 -13.97 -15.04 12.74
CA PHE A 65 -14.96 -15.38 11.72
C PHE A 65 -14.69 -16.76 11.14
N THR A 66 -15.72 -17.59 11.16
CA THR A 66 -15.70 -18.97 10.71
C THR A 66 -16.19 -19.10 9.27
N ALA A 67 -16.06 -20.30 8.69
CA ALA A 67 -16.64 -20.61 7.39
C ALA A 67 -18.18 -20.43 7.37
N ASP A 68 -18.86 -20.68 8.49
CA ASP A 68 -20.31 -20.50 8.60
C ASP A 68 -20.70 -19.02 8.58
N ASP A 69 -19.87 -18.12 9.14
CA ASP A 69 -20.08 -16.68 9.05
C ASP A 69 -19.95 -16.19 7.60
N PHE A 70 -18.95 -16.69 6.87
CA PHE A 70 -18.76 -16.40 5.44
C PHE A 70 -19.94 -16.92 4.62
N LYS A 71 -20.44 -18.12 4.93
CA LYS A 71 -21.63 -18.70 4.30
C LYS A 71 -22.88 -17.89 4.60
N ALA A 72 -23.06 -17.41 5.83
CA ALA A 72 -24.16 -16.52 6.20
C ALA A 72 -24.11 -15.18 5.45
N ALA A 73 -22.92 -14.72 5.08
CA ALA A 73 -22.70 -13.56 4.22
C ALA A 73 -22.88 -13.84 2.72
N GLY A 74 -23.28 -15.06 2.34
CA GLY A 74 -23.53 -15.45 0.94
C GLY A 74 -22.31 -15.95 0.18
N LEU A 75 -21.18 -16.21 0.86
CA LEU A 75 -19.98 -16.75 0.24
C LEU A 75 -19.93 -18.27 0.29
N ALA A 76 -19.20 -18.89 -0.64
CA ALA A 76 -19.01 -20.34 -0.65
C ALA A 76 -17.86 -20.78 0.26
N GLN A 77 -17.84 -22.06 0.66
CA GLN A 77 -16.73 -22.65 1.43
C GLN A 77 -15.36 -22.37 0.78
N ARG A 78 -15.29 -22.50 -0.55
CA ARG A 78 -14.05 -22.24 -1.30
C ARG A 78 -13.54 -20.81 -1.12
N ASP A 79 -14.43 -19.84 -0.91
CA ASP A 79 -14.05 -18.44 -0.75
C ASP A 79 -13.45 -18.22 0.64
N TYR A 80 -13.98 -18.89 1.67
CA TYR A 80 -13.34 -18.94 2.99
C TYR A 80 -11.99 -19.67 2.95
N ASP A 81 -11.89 -20.77 2.22
CA ASP A 81 -10.61 -21.50 2.08
C ASP A 81 -9.54 -20.62 1.39
N GLN A 82 -9.93 -19.84 0.37
CA GLN A 82 -9.05 -18.86 -0.26
C GLN A 82 -8.69 -17.71 0.70
N PHE A 83 -9.64 -17.22 1.51
CA PHE A 83 -9.36 -16.23 2.55
C PHE A 83 -8.32 -16.72 3.56
N VAL A 84 -8.40 -17.99 3.99
CA VAL A 84 -7.37 -18.63 4.83
C VAL A 84 -6.05 -18.79 4.07
N GLY A 85 -6.11 -19.03 2.76
CA GLY A 85 -4.95 -19.01 1.87
C GLY A 85 -4.20 -17.68 1.90
N VAL A 86 -4.92 -16.57 1.68
CA VAL A 86 -4.37 -15.20 1.78
C VAL A 86 -3.73 -14.98 3.15
N ARG A 87 -4.41 -15.35 4.25
CA ARG A 87 -3.83 -15.27 5.60
C ARG A 87 -2.48 -15.96 5.69
N ASN A 88 -2.33 -17.15 5.10
CA ASN A 88 -1.07 -17.88 5.13
C ASN A 88 0.00 -17.17 4.30
N ASN A 89 -0.37 -16.60 3.15
CA ASN A 89 0.55 -15.86 2.31
C ASN A 89 1.11 -14.62 3.04
N GLU A 90 0.27 -13.82 3.72
CA GLU A 90 0.78 -12.65 4.48
C GLU A 90 1.65 -13.04 5.68
N VAL A 91 1.35 -14.18 6.32
CA VAL A 91 2.23 -14.73 7.36
C VAL A 91 3.60 -15.11 6.78
N ASP A 92 3.62 -15.74 5.60
CA ASP A 92 4.84 -16.15 4.92
C ASP A 92 5.63 -14.95 4.38
N HIS A 93 4.96 -13.91 3.86
CA HIS A 93 5.58 -12.64 3.45
C HIS A 93 6.32 -11.98 4.62
N ARG A 94 5.62 -11.79 5.76
CA ARG A 94 6.20 -11.26 7.00
C ARG A 94 7.43 -12.05 7.43
N ASP A 95 7.32 -13.37 7.54
CA ASP A 95 8.39 -14.21 8.06
C ASP A 95 9.60 -14.25 7.11
N THR A 96 9.34 -14.16 5.80
CA THR A 96 10.37 -14.03 4.77
C THR A 96 11.12 -12.71 4.92
N LEU A 97 10.44 -11.58 5.07
CA LEU A 97 11.08 -10.27 5.27
C LEU A 97 11.92 -10.25 6.56
N ILE A 98 11.42 -10.83 7.65
CA ILE A 98 12.20 -10.99 8.91
C ILE A 98 13.50 -11.75 8.63
N SER A 99 13.43 -12.86 7.90
CA SER A 99 14.60 -13.67 7.55
C SER A 99 15.58 -12.91 6.66
N VAL A 100 15.08 -12.23 5.62
CA VAL A 100 15.91 -11.47 4.68
C VAL A 100 16.62 -10.32 5.40
N ILE A 101 15.91 -9.51 6.19
CA ILE A 101 16.52 -8.40 6.94
C ILE A 101 17.65 -8.90 7.86
N LYS A 102 17.43 -10.00 8.59
CA LYS A 102 18.47 -10.61 9.43
C LYS A 102 19.68 -11.08 8.61
N SER A 103 19.44 -11.71 7.46
CA SER A 103 20.50 -12.21 6.58
C SER A 103 21.40 -11.10 6.02
N LEU A 104 20.84 -9.90 5.83
CA LEU A 104 21.55 -8.70 5.42
C LEU A 104 22.24 -7.96 6.59
N GLY A 105 22.19 -8.50 7.81
CA GLY A 105 22.76 -7.89 9.02
C GLY A 105 21.89 -6.82 9.66
N GLY A 106 20.67 -6.60 9.16
CA GLY A 106 19.71 -5.65 9.71
C GLY A 106 18.94 -6.19 10.92
N LYS A 107 18.28 -5.28 11.64
CA LYS A 107 17.35 -5.62 12.72
C LYS A 107 15.90 -5.49 12.21
N PRO A 108 15.11 -6.58 12.17
CA PRO A 108 13.71 -6.50 11.82
C PRO A 108 12.92 -5.71 12.88
N ASN A 109 12.08 -4.79 12.42
CA ASN A 109 11.15 -4.09 13.28
C ASN A 109 10.11 -5.07 13.88
N PRO A 110 9.83 -5.00 15.19
CA PRO A 110 8.75 -5.79 15.78
C PRO A 110 7.38 -5.24 15.36
N PRO A 111 6.29 -6.03 15.47
CA PRO A 111 4.97 -5.58 15.09
C PRO A 111 4.50 -4.39 15.94
N CYS A 112 3.65 -3.54 15.36
CA CYS A 112 2.91 -2.52 16.11
C CYS A 112 1.71 -3.15 16.84
N LYS A 113 1.01 -2.35 17.64
CA LYS A 113 -0.33 -2.69 18.14
C LYS A 113 -1.37 -2.21 17.14
N TYR A 114 -2.30 -3.08 16.79
CA TYR A 114 -3.29 -2.81 15.75
C TYR A 114 -4.72 -2.85 16.30
N THR A 115 -5.61 -2.16 15.60
CA THR A 115 -7.07 -2.22 15.80
C THR A 115 -7.74 -2.28 14.44
N PHE A 116 -8.80 -3.08 14.31
CA PHE A 116 -9.51 -3.25 13.05
C PHE A 116 -11.01 -3.07 13.28
N PRO A 117 -11.69 -2.19 12.52
CA PRO A 117 -13.10 -1.90 12.71
C PRO A 117 -13.98 -2.96 12.01
N VAL A 118 -13.85 -4.22 12.42
CA VAL A 118 -14.58 -5.35 11.81
C VAL A 118 -15.53 -5.99 12.81
N THR A 119 -16.79 -6.13 12.40
CA THR A 119 -17.89 -6.70 13.21
C THR A 119 -18.67 -7.78 12.47
N ASP A 120 -18.49 -7.87 11.15
CA ASP A 120 -19.16 -8.82 10.26
C ASP A 120 -18.25 -9.13 9.04
N VAL A 121 -18.59 -10.16 8.27
CA VAL A 121 -17.80 -10.55 7.09
C VAL A 121 -17.74 -9.42 6.05
N ALA A 122 -18.78 -8.60 5.90
CA ALA A 122 -18.76 -7.49 4.94
C ALA A 122 -17.70 -6.43 5.32
N SER A 123 -17.56 -6.13 6.61
CA SER A 123 -16.53 -5.26 7.15
C SER A 123 -15.13 -5.88 7.02
N VAL A 124 -14.98 -7.21 7.18
CA VAL A 124 -13.73 -7.94 6.90
C VAL A 124 -13.32 -7.77 5.45
N LEU A 125 -14.22 -8.07 4.49
CA LEU A 125 -13.92 -7.91 3.06
C LEU A 125 -13.59 -6.46 2.70
N LYS A 126 -14.25 -5.49 3.34
CA LYS A 126 -13.95 -4.07 3.13
C LYS A 126 -12.53 -3.73 3.58
N VAL A 127 -12.12 -4.17 4.77
CA VAL A 127 -10.75 -3.94 5.28
C VAL A 127 -9.72 -4.70 4.44
N SER A 128 -9.97 -5.96 4.07
CA SER A 128 -9.11 -6.72 3.13
C SER A 128 -8.86 -5.93 1.85
N ARG A 129 -9.91 -5.37 1.24
CA ARG A 129 -9.74 -4.55 0.03
C ARG A 129 -8.90 -3.32 0.25
N THR A 130 -9.02 -2.66 1.41
CA THR A 130 -8.20 -1.50 1.73
C THR A 130 -6.73 -1.88 1.88
N LEU A 131 -6.43 -2.96 2.61
CA LEU A 131 -5.05 -3.43 2.84
C LEU A 131 -4.41 -3.89 1.53
N GLU A 132 -5.00 -4.86 0.82
CA GLU A 132 -4.39 -5.40 -0.40
C GLU A 132 -4.17 -4.36 -1.50
N ASN A 133 -5.03 -3.32 -1.58
CA ASN A 133 -4.82 -2.26 -2.55
C ASN A 133 -3.82 -1.20 -2.09
N ALA A 134 -3.52 -1.10 -0.81
CA ALA A 134 -2.43 -0.28 -0.28
C ALA A 134 -1.08 -1.01 -0.34
N ASP A 135 -1.08 -2.34 -0.25
CA ASP A 135 0.14 -3.14 -0.21
C ASP A 135 0.85 -3.14 -1.57
N LYS A 136 0.12 -3.37 -2.67
CA LYS A 136 0.69 -3.32 -4.04
C LYS A 136 1.50 -2.03 -4.32
N PRO A 137 0.94 -0.82 -4.13
CA PRO A 137 1.72 0.40 -4.36
C PRO A 137 2.80 0.64 -3.31
N ALA A 138 2.71 0.06 -2.10
CA ALA A 138 3.79 0.07 -1.10
C ALA A 138 5.01 -0.70 -1.59
N TYR A 139 4.80 -1.94 -2.04
CA TYR A 139 5.82 -2.79 -2.65
C TYR A 139 6.44 -2.13 -3.87
N LEU A 140 5.60 -1.65 -4.80
CA LEU A 140 6.07 -0.98 -6.01
C LEU A 140 6.89 0.28 -5.69
N GLY A 141 6.52 1.04 -4.66
CA GLY A 141 7.27 2.20 -4.17
C GLY A 141 8.63 1.82 -3.60
N ALA A 142 8.67 0.81 -2.73
CA ALA A 142 9.89 0.34 -2.05
C ALA A 142 10.96 -0.19 -3.02
N LEU A 143 10.58 -0.71 -4.20
CA LEU A 143 11.52 -1.18 -5.22
C LEU A 143 12.54 -0.11 -5.67
N ARG A 144 12.23 1.19 -5.51
CA ARG A 144 13.14 2.29 -5.87
C ARG A 144 14.37 2.34 -4.96
N ASP A 145 14.22 1.90 -3.72
CA ASP A 145 15.24 1.99 -2.68
C ASP A 145 16.09 0.71 -2.60
N ILE A 146 15.70 -0.36 -3.30
CA ILE A 146 16.40 -1.64 -3.34
C ILE A 146 17.25 -1.73 -4.62
N LYS A 147 18.57 -1.86 -4.49
CA LYS A 147 19.48 -1.90 -5.66
C LYS A 147 19.79 -3.31 -6.17
N SER A 148 19.88 -4.31 -5.29
CA SER A 148 20.07 -5.71 -5.70
C SER A 148 18.94 -6.16 -6.63
N VAL A 149 19.30 -6.81 -7.73
CA VAL A 149 18.35 -7.34 -8.70
C VAL A 149 17.60 -8.52 -8.10
N GLU A 150 18.31 -9.35 -7.35
CA GLU A 150 17.79 -10.54 -6.68
C GLU A 150 16.75 -10.14 -5.64
N LEU A 151 17.08 -9.17 -4.77
CA LEU A 151 16.13 -8.65 -3.78
C LEU A 151 14.92 -7.97 -4.44
N ARG A 152 15.12 -7.17 -5.49
CA ARG A 152 14.00 -6.60 -6.25
C ARG A 152 13.11 -7.68 -6.86
N THR A 153 13.70 -8.75 -7.38
CA THR A 153 12.95 -9.88 -7.96
C THR A 153 12.12 -10.58 -6.89
N SER A 154 12.68 -10.80 -5.70
CA SER A 154 11.94 -11.38 -4.57
C SER A 154 10.79 -10.48 -4.11
N VAL A 155 11.04 -9.17 -3.93
CA VAL A 155 10.02 -8.18 -3.55
C VAL A 155 8.92 -8.07 -4.63
N GLN A 156 9.28 -8.13 -5.91
CA GLN A 156 8.32 -8.17 -7.01
C GLN A 156 7.50 -9.47 -7.04
N GLY A 157 8.06 -10.58 -6.57
CA GLY A 157 7.33 -11.84 -6.39
C GLY A 157 6.20 -11.71 -5.36
N ALA A 158 6.47 -11.08 -4.21
CA ALA A 158 5.47 -10.80 -3.19
C ALA A 158 4.37 -9.86 -3.72
N LEU A 159 4.74 -8.78 -4.40
CA LEU A 159 3.80 -7.87 -5.08
C LEU A 159 2.85 -8.62 -6.04
N SER A 160 3.32 -9.66 -6.71
CA SER A 160 2.46 -10.48 -7.57
C SER A 160 1.42 -11.29 -6.78
N GLY A 161 1.76 -11.73 -5.57
CA GLY A 161 0.83 -12.36 -4.62
C GLY A 161 -0.26 -11.39 -4.19
N ASP A 162 0.12 -10.22 -3.68
CA ASP A 162 -0.82 -9.17 -3.24
C ASP A 162 -1.74 -8.70 -4.37
N SER A 163 -1.23 -8.70 -5.60
CA SER A 163 -2.04 -8.46 -6.80
C SER A 163 -3.15 -9.48 -6.98
N ALA A 164 -2.87 -10.76 -6.72
CA ALA A 164 -3.88 -11.82 -6.74
C ALA A 164 -4.86 -11.71 -5.56
N HIS A 165 -4.39 -11.34 -4.37
CA HIS A 165 -5.24 -11.11 -3.20
C HIS A 165 -6.20 -9.94 -3.44
N ALA A 166 -5.70 -8.81 -3.93
CA ALA A 166 -6.52 -7.65 -4.29
C ALA A 166 -7.60 -8.01 -5.32
N ALA A 167 -7.25 -8.79 -6.34
CA ALA A 167 -8.18 -9.28 -7.35
C ALA A 167 -9.25 -10.20 -6.74
N PHE A 168 -8.87 -11.11 -5.85
CA PHE A 168 -9.77 -11.98 -5.13
C PHE A 168 -10.81 -11.20 -4.31
N PHE A 169 -10.39 -10.21 -3.51
CA PHE A 169 -11.34 -9.41 -2.72
C PHE A 169 -12.17 -8.45 -3.56
N ALA A 170 -11.65 -7.97 -4.69
CA ALA A 170 -12.47 -7.24 -5.65
C ALA A 170 -13.60 -8.15 -6.17
N TYR A 171 -13.29 -9.39 -6.57
CA TYR A 171 -14.29 -10.37 -7.00
C TYR A 171 -15.34 -10.64 -5.92
N LEU A 172 -14.94 -10.93 -4.68
CA LEU A 172 -15.87 -11.21 -3.57
C LEU A 172 -16.82 -10.04 -3.24
N THR A 173 -16.46 -8.82 -3.61
CA THR A 173 -17.27 -7.62 -3.34
C THR A 173 -17.92 -7.03 -4.59
N GLY A 174 -18.01 -7.82 -5.66
CA GLY A 174 -18.68 -7.43 -6.91
C GLY A 174 -17.98 -6.29 -7.65
N LYS A 175 -16.65 -6.20 -7.56
CA LYS A 175 -15.81 -5.22 -8.28
C LYS A 175 -14.92 -5.93 -9.29
N ALA A 176 -14.40 -5.16 -10.25
CA ALA A 176 -13.48 -5.71 -11.24
C ALA A 176 -12.20 -6.25 -10.59
N PRO A 177 -11.89 -7.55 -10.75
CA PRO A 177 -10.64 -8.14 -10.25
C PRO A 177 -9.42 -7.70 -11.06
N ALA A 178 -9.61 -7.27 -12.30
CA ALA A 178 -8.57 -6.73 -13.19
C ALA A 178 -8.89 -5.26 -13.53
N PRO A 179 -8.79 -4.33 -12.56
CA PRO A 179 -9.21 -2.96 -12.78
C PRO A 179 -8.30 -2.21 -13.76
N GLY A 180 -7.03 -2.60 -13.91
CA GLY A 180 -6.09 -1.85 -14.73
C GLY A 180 -4.83 -2.62 -15.09
N PRO A 181 -4.06 -2.13 -16.08
CA PRO A 181 -2.82 -2.75 -16.51
C PRO A 181 -1.63 -2.49 -15.58
N VAL A 182 -1.66 -1.45 -14.74
CA VAL A 182 -0.55 -1.08 -13.86
C VAL A 182 -1.06 -0.64 -12.49
N ASP A 183 -0.15 -0.43 -11.54
CA ASP A 183 -0.40 0.25 -10.26
C ASP A 183 0.53 1.46 -10.16
N GLY A 184 0.09 2.53 -9.47
CA GLY A 184 0.92 3.71 -9.21
C GLY A 184 1.70 3.57 -7.91
N PRO A 185 3.02 3.77 -7.86
CA PRO A 185 3.78 3.62 -6.61
C PRO A 185 3.37 4.67 -5.56
N LEU A 186 3.36 4.26 -4.29
CA LEU A 186 3.18 5.15 -3.15
C LEU A 186 4.45 5.18 -2.28
N THR A 187 4.70 6.31 -1.63
CA THR A 187 5.82 6.45 -0.70
C THR A 187 5.48 5.85 0.65
N GLN A 188 6.50 5.65 1.50
CA GLN A 188 6.29 5.12 2.84
C GLN A 188 5.32 5.97 3.68
N ARG A 189 5.39 7.31 3.55
CA ARG A 189 4.51 8.22 4.27
C ARG A 189 3.08 8.19 3.72
N HIS A 190 2.89 7.97 2.42
CA HIS A 190 1.55 7.74 1.86
C HIS A 190 0.91 6.49 2.45
N ILE A 191 1.66 5.38 2.51
CA ILE A 191 1.18 4.12 3.09
C ILE A 191 0.91 4.26 4.59
N ALA A 192 1.80 4.93 5.34
CA ALA A 192 1.55 5.25 6.74
C ALA A 192 0.27 6.08 6.93
N THR A 193 -0.06 6.97 6.00
CA THR A 193 -1.30 7.76 6.04
C THR A 193 -2.55 6.91 5.83
N LEU A 194 -2.47 5.92 4.93
CA LEU A 194 -3.57 4.97 4.67
C LEU A 194 -3.75 3.98 5.83
N ALA A 195 -2.65 3.59 6.48
CA ALA A 195 -2.64 2.63 7.57
C ALA A 195 -2.91 3.25 8.95
N GLN A 196 -2.86 4.57 9.09
CA GLN A 196 -2.87 5.25 10.40
C GLN A 196 -4.07 4.89 11.28
N ASP A 197 -5.23 4.63 10.68
CA ASP A 197 -6.45 4.29 11.43
C ASP A 197 -6.42 2.85 12.00
N PHE A 198 -5.49 2.00 11.53
CA PHE A 198 -5.33 0.63 12.01
C PHE A 198 -4.21 0.48 13.05
N ILE A 199 -3.36 1.50 13.22
CA ILE A 199 -2.18 1.45 14.09
C ILE A 199 -2.45 2.22 15.38
N VAL A 200 -2.47 1.51 16.52
CA VAL A 200 -2.62 2.10 17.85
C VAL A 200 -1.30 2.66 18.38
N SER A 201 -0.21 1.90 18.23
CA SER A 201 1.13 2.31 18.69
C SER A 201 2.21 1.42 18.09
N CYS A 202 3.38 1.97 17.78
CA CYS A 202 4.54 1.20 17.32
C CYS A 202 5.71 1.26 18.33
N PRO A 203 6.43 0.16 18.58
CA PRO A 203 7.61 0.13 19.45
C PRO A 203 8.90 0.65 18.77
N TYR A 204 8.76 1.30 17.61
CA TYR A 204 9.84 1.86 16.79
C TYR A 204 9.33 3.12 16.07
N PRO A 205 10.21 4.01 15.58
CA PRO A 205 9.80 5.22 14.87
C PRO A 205 9.29 4.87 13.46
N ALA A 206 8.01 4.54 13.34
CA ALA A 206 7.36 4.30 12.04
C ALA A 206 7.32 5.59 11.17
N PRO A 207 7.23 5.46 9.84
CA PRO A 207 7.12 6.61 8.94
C PRO A 207 5.99 7.54 9.36
N LYS A 208 6.28 8.85 9.41
CA LYS A 208 5.31 9.85 9.86
C LYS A 208 4.21 10.02 8.80
N PRO A 209 2.93 9.76 9.12
CA PRO A 209 1.84 9.96 8.17
C PRO A 209 1.70 11.44 7.80
N PHE A 210 1.14 11.69 6.62
CA PHE A 210 0.59 12.99 6.28
C PHE A 210 -0.71 13.23 7.06
N PRO A 211 -1.10 14.50 7.20
CA PRO A 211 -2.41 14.85 7.73
C PRO A 211 -3.53 14.18 6.93
N LYS A 212 -4.53 13.67 7.64
CA LYS A 212 -5.62 12.88 7.06
C LYS A 212 -6.44 13.74 6.12
N LEU A 213 -6.70 13.22 4.92
CA LEU A 213 -7.66 13.79 3.97
C LEU A 213 -8.98 13.04 4.10
N THR A 214 -10.06 13.73 4.41
CA THR A 214 -11.41 13.16 4.45
C THR A 214 -12.07 13.34 3.08
N LEU A 215 -12.79 12.31 2.60
CA LEU A 215 -13.49 12.30 1.32
C LEU A 215 -14.99 12.13 1.54
N SER A 216 -15.81 12.99 0.94
CA SER A 216 -17.28 12.87 0.99
C SER A 216 -17.91 13.15 -0.38
N PRO A 217 -18.54 12.15 -1.04
CA PRO A 217 -18.61 10.74 -0.62
C PRO A 217 -17.25 10.03 -0.79
N GLN A 218 -17.04 8.93 -0.06
CA GLN A 218 -15.83 8.08 -0.20
C GLN A 218 -15.97 7.02 -1.32
N SER A 219 -17.11 6.99 -1.99
CA SER A 219 -17.37 6.10 -3.12
C SER A 219 -18.34 6.74 -4.12
N GLY A 220 -18.29 6.29 -5.37
CA GLY A 220 -19.16 6.81 -6.44
C GLY A 220 -18.65 6.47 -7.84
N PRO A 221 -19.42 6.79 -8.89
CA PRO A 221 -19.00 6.58 -10.27
C PRO A 221 -17.97 7.63 -10.72
N VAL A 222 -17.43 7.44 -11.92
CA VAL A 222 -16.74 8.51 -12.66
C VAL A 222 -17.63 9.76 -12.72
N GLY A 223 -17.03 10.94 -12.60
CA GLY A 223 -17.72 12.22 -12.55
C GLY A 223 -18.22 12.63 -11.17
N THR A 224 -18.07 11.77 -10.15
CA THR A 224 -18.39 12.14 -8.76
C THR A 224 -17.55 13.35 -8.34
N VAL A 225 -18.22 14.37 -7.80
CA VAL A 225 -17.56 15.51 -7.14
C VAL A 225 -17.40 15.15 -5.67
N VAL A 226 -16.15 15.00 -5.24
CA VAL A 226 -15.79 14.60 -3.88
C VAL A 226 -15.38 15.84 -3.10
N ALA A 227 -16.12 16.18 -2.04
CA ALA A 227 -15.68 17.17 -1.07
C ALA A 227 -14.48 16.60 -0.29
N THR A 228 -13.44 17.42 -0.17
CA THR A 228 -12.18 17.04 0.47
C THR A 228 -11.82 18.00 1.58
N THR A 229 -11.44 17.46 2.73
CA THR A 229 -11.09 18.26 3.91
C THR A 229 -9.83 17.69 4.55
N CYS A 230 -8.84 18.54 4.78
CA CYS A 230 -7.62 18.13 5.46
C CYS A 230 -7.75 18.30 6.97
N ALA A 231 -7.18 17.37 7.75
CA ALA A 231 -7.16 17.46 9.21
C ALA A 231 -6.26 18.58 9.77
N GLN A 232 -5.45 19.21 8.91
CA GLN A 232 -4.71 20.42 9.25
C GLN A 232 -5.20 21.57 8.35
N ASP A 233 -5.03 22.80 8.82
CA ASP A 233 -5.28 23.99 8.01
C ASP A 233 -4.26 24.08 6.87
N VAL A 234 -4.74 23.98 5.64
CA VAL A 234 -3.95 24.09 4.41
C VAL A 234 -4.54 25.19 3.55
N ASP A 235 -3.69 26.12 3.07
CA ASP A 235 -4.08 27.05 2.01
C ASP A 235 -4.27 26.29 0.69
N THR A 236 -5.53 26.15 0.28
CA THR A 236 -5.91 25.40 -0.93
C THR A 236 -5.61 26.16 -2.22
N ASN A 237 -5.20 27.43 -2.19
CA ASN A 237 -4.89 28.19 -3.40
C ASN A 237 -3.65 27.70 -4.15
N GLY A 238 -2.75 26.97 -3.46
CA GLY A 238 -1.52 26.41 -4.01
C GLY A 238 -1.49 24.89 -4.12
N VAL A 239 -2.65 24.22 -3.97
CA VAL A 239 -2.74 22.76 -4.00
C VAL A 239 -3.46 22.25 -5.23
N MET A 240 -3.11 21.04 -5.64
CA MET A 240 -3.75 20.26 -6.70
C MET A 240 -4.34 18.99 -6.10
N CYS A 241 -5.46 18.53 -6.64
CA CYS A 241 -5.95 17.19 -6.41
C CYS A 241 -5.13 16.22 -7.26
N ALA A 242 -4.33 15.38 -6.60
CA ALA A 242 -3.67 14.23 -7.21
C ALA A 242 -4.57 13.01 -7.07
N ILE A 243 -4.97 12.41 -8.19
CA ILE A 243 -5.75 11.18 -8.24
C ILE A 243 -4.86 10.10 -8.83
N ILE A 244 -4.42 9.19 -7.97
CA ILE A 244 -3.55 8.08 -8.32
C ILE A 244 -4.46 6.90 -8.63
N SER A 245 -4.43 6.49 -9.89
CA SER A 245 -5.22 5.38 -10.43
C SER A 245 -4.28 4.27 -10.90
N GLY A 246 -4.67 3.01 -10.69
CA GLY A 246 -3.89 1.89 -11.18
C GLY A 246 -3.67 1.97 -12.68
N ASN A 247 -4.71 2.22 -13.46
CA ASN A 247 -4.60 2.12 -14.92
C ASN A 247 -4.01 3.31 -15.68
N GLN A 248 -4.01 4.51 -15.10
CA GLN A 248 -3.64 5.75 -15.78
C GLN A 248 -2.50 6.51 -15.05
N GLY A 249 -1.94 5.94 -13.99
CA GLY A 249 -0.98 6.63 -13.14
C GLY A 249 -1.64 7.77 -12.37
N THR A 250 -0.95 8.90 -12.25
CA THR A 250 -1.47 10.07 -11.53
C THR A 250 -2.11 11.08 -12.47
N LEU A 251 -3.35 11.46 -12.17
CA LEU A 251 -4.06 12.55 -12.81
C LEU A 251 -4.11 13.77 -11.87
N MET A 252 -3.77 14.94 -12.40
CA MET A 252 -3.77 16.20 -11.67
C MET A 252 -4.91 17.10 -12.11
N GLN A 253 -5.60 17.70 -11.13
CA GLN A 253 -6.60 18.75 -11.39
C GLN A 253 -6.54 19.83 -10.31
N ARG A 254 -6.97 21.04 -10.68
CA ARG A 254 -7.20 22.09 -9.68
C ARG A 254 -8.42 21.74 -8.82
N PRO A 255 -8.36 21.95 -7.49
CA PRO A 255 -9.54 21.77 -6.66
C PRO A 255 -10.64 22.76 -7.07
N GLY A 256 -11.87 22.26 -7.12
CA GLY A 256 -13.06 23.12 -7.15
C GLY A 256 -13.44 23.58 -5.75
N GLN A 257 -14.60 24.23 -5.63
CA GLN A 257 -15.20 24.59 -4.34
C GLN A 257 -16.58 23.94 -4.20
N ALA A 258 -16.86 23.43 -3.00
CA ALA A 258 -18.14 22.86 -2.66
C ALA A 258 -19.25 23.92 -2.74
N LYS A 259 -20.38 23.56 -3.36
CA LYS A 259 -21.53 24.46 -3.57
C LYS A 259 -22.48 24.55 -2.39
N ASP A 260 -22.21 23.81 -1.32
CA ASP A 260 -23.01 23.74 -0.10
C ASP A 260 -22.69 24.87 0.91
N GLY A 261 -21.82 25.81 0.53
CA GLY A 261 -21.40 26.91 1.38
C GLY A 261 -20.36 26.52 2.45
N SER A 262 -19.91 25.26 2.49
CA SER A 262 -18.87 24.80 3.41
C SER A 262 -17.49 25.39 3.10
N GLY A 263 -17.27 25.86 1.87
CA GLY A 263 -15.96 26.28 1.38
C GLY A 263 -14.96 25.12 1.20
N ALA A 264 -15.38 23.87 1.35
CA ALA A 264 -14.51 22.71 1.18
C ALA A 264 -13.99 22.64 -0.27
N ALA A 265 -12.72 22.29 -0.43
CA ALA A 265 -12.16 22.06 -1.75
C ALA A 265 -12.68 20.73 -2.31
N THR A 266 -12.96 20.67 -3.61
CA THR A 266 -13.52 19.46 -4.25
C THR A 266 -12.60 18.87 -5.30
N CYS A 267 -12.51 17.54 -5.33
CA CYS A 267 -11.84 16.79 -6.40
C CYS A 267 -12.90 16.02 -7.21
N THR A 268 -12.90 16.17 -8.54
CA THR A 268 -13.81 15.42 -9.42
C THR A 268 -13.15 14.13 -9.90
N ILE A 269 -13.85 13.00 -9.85
CA ILE A 269 -13.33 11.73 -10.36
C ILE A 269 -13.31 11.77 -11.91
N PRO A 270 -12.13 11.69 -12.55
CA PRO A 270 -11.99 11.89 -13.98
C PRO A 270 -12.44 10.67 -14.78
N PRO A 271 -12.75 10.82 -16.07
CA PRO A 271 -13.06 9.70 -16.94
C PRO A 271 -11.84 8.80 -17.18
N GLY A 272 -12.11 7.51 -17.41
CA GLY A 272 -11.09 6.54 -17.79
C GLY A 272 -10.31 5.93 -16.63
N VAL A 273 -10.46 6.40 -15.38
CA VAL A 273 -9.84 5.76 -14.21
C VAL A 273 -10.57 4.49 -13.81
N LYS A 274 -9.82 3.56 -13.23
CA LYS A 274 -10.33 2.25 -12.82
C LYS A 274 -9.70 1.78 -11.52
N GLY A 275 -10.39 0.87 -10.83
CA GLY A 275 -9.93 0.29 -9.57
C GLY A 275 -10.13 1.19 -8.36
N ILE A 276 -9.23 1.05 -7.39
CA ILE A 276 -9.20 1.94 -6.22
C ILE A 276 -8.38 3.17 -6.57
N LEU A 277 -8.92 4.34 -6.24
CA LEU A 277 -8.25 5.62 -6.44
C LEU A 277 -7.69 6.11 -5.12
N PHE A 278 -6.48 6.66 -5.15
CA PHE A 278 -5.94 7.39 -4.01
C PHE A 278 -5.97 8.89 -4.32
N ILE A 279 -6.66 9.65 -3.48
CA ILE A 279 -6.78 11.10 -3.63
C ILE A 279 -5.89 11.77 -2.58
N ALA A 280 -5.00 12.64 -3.02
CA ALA A 280 -4.15 13.46 -2.16
C ALA A 280 -4.18 14.93 -2.60
N TRP A 281 -3.85 15.83 -1.68
CA TRP A 281 -3.50 17.21 -2.02
C TRP A 281 -2.00 17.34 -2.11
N VAL A 282 -1.53 17.87 -3.24
CA VAL A 282 -0.11 18.11 -3.50
C VAL A 282 0.14 19.59 -3.82
N ARG A 283 1.33 20.10 -3.52
CA ARG A 283 1.72 21.46 -3.90
C ARG A 283 1.91 21.55 -5.41
N GLY A 284 1.29 22.53 -6.05
CA GLY A 284 1.42 22.73 -7.49
C GLY A 284 0.59 23.92 -7.97
N ARG A 285 1.12 24.64 -8.97
CA ARG A 285 0.39 25.75 -9.62
C ARG A 285 -0.09 25.38 -11.04
N ASP A 286 0.52 24.37 -11.64
CA ASP A 286 0.20 23.80 -12.94
C ASP A 286 -0.05 22.28 -12.87
N VAL A 287 -0.74 21.78 -13.89
CA VAL A 287 -1.06 20.34 -14.04
C VAL A 287 0.11 19.55 -14.63
N LEU A 288 1.19 20.23 -15.02
CA LEU A 288 2.37 19.64 -15.65
C LEU A 288 3.49 19.62 -14.61
N ASN A 289 4.14 18.46 -14.42
CA ASN A 289 5.37 18.31 -13.61
C ASN A 289 5.25 18.26 -12.08
N VAL A 290 4.09 17.95 -11.51
CA VAL A 290 3.99 17.67 -10.07
C VAL A 290 4.04 16.15 -9.85
N GLY A 291 5.15 15.65 -9.33
CA GLY A 291 5.24 14.27 -8.83
C GLY A 291 4.39 14.11 -7.56
N VAL A 292 3.95 12.89 -7.27
CA VAL A 292 3.29 12.58 -5.99
C VAL A 292 4.30 11.85 -5.11
N ASP A 293 4.91 12.60 -4.20
CA ASP A 293 5.98 12.13 -3.33
C ASP A 293 5.98 12.88 -1.99
N ASP A 294 6.97 12.59 -1.15
CA ASP A 294 7.01 13.13 0.20
C ASP A 294 7.20 14.65 0.27
N SER A 295 7.75 15.25 -0.80
CA SER A 295 8.05 16.68 -0.90
C SER A 295 6.88 17.49 -1.45
N SER A 296 6.03 16.87 -2.27
CA SER A 296 4.87 17.51 -2.88
C SER A 296 3.59 17.32 -2.07
N THR A 297 3.41 16.18 -1.39
CA THR A 297 2.17 15.87 -0.67
C THR A 297 1.99 16.75 0.57
N VAL A 298 0.80 17.35 0.66
CA VAL A 298 0.37 18.22 1.76
C VAL A 298 -0.66 17.53 2.64
N CYS A 299 -1.54 16.71 2.05
CA CYS A 299 -2.60 16.02 2.76
C CYS A 299 -3.00 14.72 2.07
N GLY A 300 -3.31 13.68 2.85
CA GLY A 300 -3.64 12.36 2.34
C GLY A 300 -2.42 11.53 1.92
N PRO A 301 -2.59 10.48 1.10
CA PRO A 301 -3.82 10.13 0.39
C PRO A 301 -4.92 9.55 1.28
N ASN A 302 -6.13 9.49 0.74
CA ASN A 302 -7.19 8.61 1.20
C ASN A 302 -7.80 7.87 0.01
N TYR A 303 -8.39 6.69 0.24
CA TYR A 303 -8.95 5.85 -0.81
C TYR A 303 -10.36 6.28 -1.19
N PHE A 304 -10.65 6.26 -2.49
CA PHE A 304 -11.97 6.40 -3.07
C PHE A 304 -12.34 5.13 -3.84
N LEU A 305 -13.52 4.59 -3.55
CA LEU A 305 -14.01 3.35 -4.15
C LEU A 305 -14.92 3.65 -5.33
N LEU A 306 -14.51 3.26 -6.54
CA LEU A 306 -15.39 3.34 -7.71
C LEU A 306 -16.60 2.41 -7.54
N SER A 307 -17.81 2.95 -7.71
CA SER A 307 -19.07 2.23 -7.44
C SER A 307 -19.46 1.19 -8.51
N ALA A 308 -18.79 1.20 -9.67
CA ALA A 308 -18.99 0.32 -10.82
C ALA A 308 -20.30 0.57 -11.61
N LEU A 309 -20.16 1.28 -12.74
CA LEU A 309 -20.95 1.10 -13.97
C LEU A 309 -20.05 1.24 -15.22
N GLY A 310 -18.82 0.71 -15.13
CA GLY A 310 -17.88 0.64 -16.27
C GLY A 310 -17.01 -0.61 -16.29
N ASP A 311 -17.18 -1.50 -15.31
CA ASP A 311 -16.25 -2.59 -14.98
C ASP A 311 -16.97 -3.84 -14.39
N ALA A 312 -18.30 -3.93 -14.52
CA ALA A 312 -18.99 -5.16 -14.16
C ALA A 312 -18.67 -6.26 -15.19
N VAL A 313 -18.28 -7.45 -14.73
CA VAL A 313 -18.35 -8.66 -15.56
C VAL A 313 -19.85 -8.95 -15.75
N PRO A 314 -20.41 -8.91 -16.97
CA PRO A 314 -21.80 -9.27 -17.16
C PRO A 314 -22.01 -10.74 -16.76
N GLY A 315 -22.97 -11.01 -15.87
CA GLY A 315 -23.40 -12.38 -15.56
C GLY A 315 -22.79 -13.01 -14.30
N VAL A 316 -22.31 -12.22 -13.34
CA VAL A 316 -22.15 -12.65 -11.94
C VAL A 316 -23.20 -11.95 -11.08
#